data_AF-A0A7K8EHJ0-F1
#
_entry.id   AF-A0A7K8EHJ0-F1
#
_cell.length_a   1.000
_cell.length_b   1.000
_cell.length_c   1.000
_cell.angle_alpha   90.00
_cell.angle_beta   90.00
_cell.angle_gamma   90.00
#
_symmetry.space_group_name_H-M   'P 1'
#
loop_
_entity.id
_entity.type
_entity.pdbx_description
1 polymer ?
#
loop_
_entity_poly.entity_id
_entity_poly.type
_entity_poly.pdbx_seq_one_letter_code
_entity_poly.pdbx_strand_id
1 'polypeptide(L)'
;PVVYADRAGYSRQWHPGCFVCCRCSEPLVDLIYFWKSGAAWCGRHYCESLRPRCAGCDEIIFSEDYQQVEGLAWHNKHFACLECETLLLGKPFALANASLLCTTC
;
A
#
# COMPACT_ATOMS: atom_id res chain seq x y z
N PRO A 1 -15.00 -15.66 23.39
CA PRO A 1 -13.86 -16.22 22.62
C PRO A 1 -12.68 -15.25 22.71
N VAL A 2 -11.45 -15.75 22.71
CA VAL A 2 -10.22 -14.94 22.77
C VAL A 2 -9.32 -15.30 21.60
N VAL A 3 -8.63 -14.31 21.05
CA VAL A 3 -7.63 -14.49 19.99
C VAL A 3 -6.24 -14.37 20.61
N TYR A 4 -5.40 -15.34 20.31
CA TYR A 4 -3.96 -15.31 20.57
C TYR A 4 -3.22 -15.10 19.27
N ALA A 5 -2.12 -14.36 19.32
CA ALA A 5 -1.29 -14.08 18.17
C ALA A 5 0.15 -14.47 18.51
N ASP A 6 0.61 -15.61 18.02
CA ASP A 6 1.94 -16.17 18.33
C ASP A 6 3.08 -15.16 18.16
N ARG A 7 3.04 -14.35 17.08
CA ARG A 7 4.07 -13.33 16.79
C ARG A 7 4.05 -12.15 17.77
N ALA A 8 2.95 -11.95 18.50
CA ALA A 8 2.82 -10.95 19.55
C ALA A 8 3.19 -11.48 20.95
N GLY A 9 3.41 -12.79 21.06
CA GLY A 9 3.58 -13.50 22.33
C GLY A 9 2.25 -13.77 23.05
N TYR A 10 2.28 -14.74 23.96
CA TYR A 10 1.10 -15.19 24.70
C TYR A 10 0.63 -14.23 25.82
N SER A 11 1.36 -13.15 26.08
CA SER A 11 0.99 -12.14 27.09
C SER A 11 -0.06 -11.14 26.59
N ARG A 12 -0.40 -11.17 25.30
CA ARG A 12 -1.39 -10.29 24.68
C ARG A 12 -2.58 -11.10 24.19
N GLN A 13 -3.77 -10.57 24.42
CA GLN A 13 -5.05 -11.20 24.11
C GLN A 13 -5.99 -10.16 23.53
N TRP A 14 -6.83 -10.59 22.58
CA TRP A 14 -7.82 -9.72 21.96
C TRP A 14 -9.18 -10.41 21.94
N HIS A 15 -10.25 -9.61 22.03
CA HIS A 15 -11.53 -10.04 21.50
C HIS A 15 -11.41 -10.22 19.97
N PRO A 16 -12.16 -11.14 19.35
CA PRO A 16 -12.11 -11.34 17.90
C PRO A 16 -12.27 -10.05 17.08
N GLY A 17 -13.24 -9.20 17.44
CA GLY A 17 -13.45 -7.91 16.77
C GLY A 17 -12.40 -6.83 17.07
N CYS A 18 -11.53 -7.04 18.06
CA CYS A 18 -10.45 -6.11 18.41
C CYS A 18 -9.10 -6.50 17.80
N PHE A 19 -8.97 -7.71 17.25
CA PHE A 19 -7.77 -8.14 16.54
C PHE A 19 -7.82 -7.64 15.11
N VAL A 20 -7.40 -6.38 14.93
CA VAL A 20 -7.53 -5.64 13.68
C VAL A 20 -6.21 -5.05 13.21
N CYS A 21 -6.09 -4.75 11.93
CA CYS A 21 -4.96 -3.99 11.42
C CYS A 21 -4.92 -2.60 12.04
N CYS A 22 -3.76 -2.19 12.56
CA CYS A 22 -3.59 -0.88 13.19
C CYS A 22 -3.73 0.33 12.24
N ARG A 23 -3.81 0.10 10.90
CA ARG A 23 -3.94 1.17 9.90
C ARG A 23 -5.35 1.28 9.30
N CYS A 24 -6.01 0.17 8.99
CA CYS A 24 -7.35 0.18 8.37
C CYS A 24 -8.45 -0.47 9.19
N SER A 25 -8.13 -0.98 10.38
CA SER A 25 -9.09 -1.67 11.24
C SER A 25 -9.73 -2.92 10.63
N GLU A 26 -9.15 -3.48 9.56
CA GLU A 26 -9.57 -4.77 9.00
C GLU A 26 -9.41 -5.88 10.05
N PRO A 27 -10.47 -6.68 10.32
CA PRO A 27 -10.37 -7.85 11.18
C PRO A 27 -9.34 -8.85 10.64
N LEU A 28 -8.40 -9.26 11.49
CA LEU A 28 -7.31 -10.16 11.12
C LEU A 28 -7.54 -11.60 11.60
N VAL A 29 -8.67 -11.85 12.25
CA VAL A 29 -9.09 -13.20 12.61
C VAL A 29 -9.24 -14.00 11.32
N ASP A 30 -8.67 -15.21 11.29
CA ASP A 30 -8.62 -16.10 10.13
C ASP A 30 -7.79 -15.59 8.93
N LEU A 31 -7.12 -14.43 9.05
CA LEU A 31 -6.22 -13.89 8.03
C LEU A 31 -4.75 -14.02 8.43
N ILE A 32 -3.87 -13.96 7.43
CA ILE A 32 -2.44 -13.78 7.67
C ILE A 32 -2.21 -12.35 8.20
N TYR A 33 -1.60 -12.25 9.36
CA TYR A 33 -1.19 -10.99 9.97
C TYR A 33 0.33 -10.87 10.10
N PHE A 34 0.76 -9.63 10.26
CA PHE A 34 2.15 -9.29 10.55
C PHE A 34 2.24 -8.54 11.88
N TRP A 35 3.33 -8.76 12.61
CA TRP A 35 3.60 -8.09 13.87
C TRP A 35 4.83 -7.20 13.73
N LYS A 36 4.65 -5.89 13.91
CA LYS A 36 5.72 -4.89 13.78
C LYS A 36 5.50 -3.77 14.79
N SER A 37 6.56 -3.41 15.52
CA SER A 37 6.55 -2.32 16.49
C SER A 37 5.42 -2.40 17.52
N GLY A 38 5.08 -3.62 17.96
CA GLY A 38 4.05 -3.84 18.99
C GLY A 38 2.60 -3.74 18.49
N ALA A 39 2.38 -3.71 17.18
CA ALA A 39 1.06 -3.64 16.56
C ALA A 39 0.85 -4.72 15.49
N ALA A 40 -0.42 -5.09 15.28
CA ALA A 40 -0.84 -6.04 14.25
C ALA A 40 -1.16 -5.31 12.93
N TRP A 41 -0.71 -5.86 11.81
CA TRP A 41 -0.85 -5.28 10.47
C TRP A 41 -1.46 -6.32 9.52
N CYS A 42 -2.36 -5.90 8.63
CA CYS A 42 -2.71 -6.72 7.47
C CYS A 42 -1.54 -6.75 6.47
N GLY A 43 -1.52 -7.72 5.57
CA GLY A 43 -0.45 -7.87 4.57
C GLY A 43 -0.26 -6.61 3.71
N ARG A 44 -1.36 -5.97 3.29
CA ARG A 44 -1.33 -4.75 2.46
C ARG A 44 -0.54 -3.63 3.14
N HIS A 45 -0.94 -3.26 4.35
CA HIS A 45 -0.34 -2.14 5.07
C HIS A 45 1.04 -2.48 5.66
N TYR A 46 1.30 -3.74 5.99
CA TYR A 46 2.65 -4.17 6.37
C TYR A 46 3.64 -3.95 5.23
N CYS A 47 3.32 -4.42 4.02
CA CYS A 47 4.18 -4.25 2.85
C CYS A 47 4.35 -2.76 2.47
N GLU A 48 3.28 -1.96 2.53
CA GLU A 48 3.36 -0.51 2.32
C GLU A 48 4.23 0.22 3.34
N SER A 49 4.37 -0.33 4.56
CA SER A 49 5.29 0.20 5.57
C SER A 49 6.77 -0.08 5.28
N LEU A 50 7.07 -0.85 4.21
CA LEU A 50 8.41 -1.25 3.82
C LEU A 50 8.78 -0.72 2.42
N ARG A 51 7.83 -0.72 1.49
CA ARG A 51 8.04 -0.35 0.09
C ARG A 51 6.79 0.37 -0.46
N PRO A 52 6.96 1.31 -1.41
CA PRO A 52 5.83 2.02 -1.99
C PRO A 52 4.96 1.08 -2.82
N ARG A 53 3.66 1.37 -2.88
CA ARG A 53 2.69 0.70 -3.75
C ARG A 53 2.41 1.56 -4.98
N CYS A 54 2.41 0.94 -6.15
CA CYS A 54 2.16 1.60 -7.42
C CYS A 54 0.69 2.01 -7.54
N ALA A 55 0.41 3.30 -7.67
CA ALA A 55 -0.95 3.82 -7.85
C ALA A 55 -1.60 3.42 -9.18
N GLY A 56 -0.81 3.01 -10.18
CA GLY A 56 -1.32 2.54 -11.47
C GLY A 56 -1.73 1.06 -11.53
N CYS A 57 -1.16 0.19 -10.69
CA CYS A 57 -1.46 -1.25 -10.73
C CYS A 57 -1.73 -1.88 -9.35
N ASP A 58 -1.74 -1.08 -8.29
CA ASP A 58 -1.90 -1.51 -6.89
C ASP A 58 -0.89 -2.58 -6.43
N GLU A 59 0.29 -2.70 -7.06
CA GLU A 59 1.34 -3.66 -6.66
C GLU A 59 2.52 -2.99 -5.94
N ILE A 60 3.22 -3.74 -5.08
CA ILE A 60 4.42 -3.24 -4.38
C ILE A 60 5.57 -3.04 -5.37
N ILE A 61 6.23 -1.90 -5.27
CA ILE A 61 7.40 -1.55 -6.07
C ILE A 61 8.66 -2.06 -5.37
N PHE A 62 9.24 -3.14 -5.90
CA PHE A 62 10.52 -3.68 -5.41
C PHE A 62 11.74 -2.98 -6.00
N SER A 63 11.58 -2.31 -7.15
CA SER A 63 12.62 -1.50 -7.78
C SER A 63 12.94 -0.26 -6.94
N GLU A 64 14.20 0.17 -6.93
CA GLU A 64 14.59 1.49 -6.40
C GLU A 64 14.33 2.61 -7.42
N ASP A 65 14.25 2.26 -8.69
CA ASP A 65 13.89 3.18 -9.78
C ASP A 65 12.36 3.16 -9.99
N TYR A 66 11.71 4.24 -9.56
CA TYR A 66 10.27 4.49 -9.66
C TYR A 66 9.97 6.00 -9.62
N GLN A 67 8.76 6.38 -10.05
CA GLN A 67 8.32 7.77 -10.00
C GLN A 67 7.50 8.04 -8.74
N GLN A 68 7.71 9.20 -8.12
CA GLN A 68 6.96 9.64 -6.95
C GLN A 68 6.47 11.07 -7.12
N VAL A 69 5.16 11.28 -6.95
CA VAL A 69 4.51 12.59 -7.10
C VAL A 69 3.39 12.69 -6.07
N GLU A 70 3.33 13.79 -5.31
CA GLU A 70 2.30 14.05 -4.29
C GLU A 70 2.05 12.89 -3.32
N GLY A 71 3.11 12.18 -2.93
CA GLY A 71 3.02 11.05 -1.99
C GLY A 71 2.54 9.73 -2.61
N LEU A 72 2.17 9.73 -3.88
CA LEU A 72 1.88 8.53 -4.66
C LEU A 72 3.15 8.06 -5.39
N ALA A 73 3.21 6.76 -5.67
CA ALA A 73 4.33 6.15 -6.38
C ALA A 73 3.86 5.34 -7.58
N TRP A 74 4.67 5.24 -8.62
CA TRP A 74 4.39 4.44 -9.80
C TRP A 74 5.64 3.70 -10.26
N HIS A 75 5.45 2.45 -10.69
CA HIS A 75 6.42 1.83 -11.60
C HIS A 75 6.63 2.75 -12.81
N ASN A 76 7.86 2.85 -13.32
CA ASN A 76 8.16 3.67 -14.50
C ASN A 76 7.26 3.33 -15.71
N LYS A 77 6.91 2.05 -15.88
CA LYS A 77 5.98 1.56 -16.91
C LYS A 77 4.51 2.00 -16.72
N HIS A 78 4.11 2.38 -15.51
CA HIS A 78 2.75 2.83 -15.19
C HIS A 78 2.68 4.34 -14.96
N PHE A 79 3.81 5.05 -15.12
CA PHE A 79 3.83 6.50 -15.12
C PHE A 79 3.48 7.04 -16.52
N ALA A 80 2.22 6.84 -16.88
CA ALA A 80 1.67 7.06 -18.22
C ALA A 80 0.37 7.87 -18.16
N CYS A 81 0.06 8.59 -19.24
CA CYS A 81 -1.22 9.28 -19.39
C CYS A 81 -2.38 8.28 -19.34
N LEU A 82 -3.41 8.55 -18.54
CA LEU A 82 -4.59 7.70 -18.43
C LEU A 82 -5.33 7.55 -19.77
N GLU A 83 -5.36 8.61 -20.58
CA GLU A 83 -6.15 8.67 -21.81
C GLU A 83 -5.43 8.08 -23.02
N CYS A 84 -4.13 8.33 -23.16
CA CYS A 84 -3.37 7.96 -24.36
C CYS A 84 -2.20 7.01 -24.09
N GLU A 85 -2.05 6.54 -22.84
CA GLU A 85 -1.04 5.59 -22.39
C GLU A 85 0.41 6.00 -22.65
N THR A 86 0.65 7.25 -23.07
CA THR A 86 1.99 7.76 -23.34
C THR A 86 2.74 7.91 -22.04
N LEU A 87 3.95 7.32 -21.98
CA LEU A 87 4.85 7.48 -20.84
C LEU A 87 5.18 8.96 -20.60
N LEU A 88 5.08 9.38 -19.34
CA LEU A 88 5.22 10.76 -18.88
C LEU A 88 6.58 11.04 -18.22
N LEU A 89 7.49 10.06 -18.21
CA LEU A 89 8.84 10.23 -17.70
C LEU A 89 9.53 11.42 -18.39
N GLY A 90 9.91 12.42 -17.59
CA GLY A 90 10.56 13.65 -18.08
C GLY A 90 9.66 14.57 -18.92
N LYS A 91 8.35 14.33 -18.96
CA LYS A 91 7.38 15.17 -19.68
C LYS A 91 6.50 15.94 -18.70
N PRO A 92 5.95 17.10 -19.10
CA PRO A 92 4.95 17.78 -18.28
C PRO A 92 3.67 16.92 -18.21
N PHE A 93 3.04 16.92 -17.05
CA PHE A 93 1.81 16.19 -16.77
C PHE A 93 0.96 16.93 -15.73
N ALA A 94 -0.32 16.60 -15.66
CA ALA A 94 -1.22 16.95 -14.58
C ALA A 94 -1.55 15.71 -13.76
N LEU A 95 -1.65 15.86 -12.44
CA LEU A 95 -2.13 14.82 -11.52
C LEU A 95 -3.54 15.22 -11.05
N ALA A 96 -4.54 14.43 -11.44
CA ALA A 96 -5.93 14.67 -11.08
C ALA A 96 -6.53 13.38 -10.51
N ASN A 97 -6.99 13.41 -9.25
CA ASN A 97 -7.58 12.25 -8.57
C ASN A 97 -6.70 10.98 -8.66
N ALA A 98 -5.39 11.12 -8.42
CA ALA A 98 -4.39 10.05 -8.54
C ALA A 98 -4.16 9.51 -9.98
N SER A 99 -4.77 10.13 -10.99
CA SER A 99 -4.58 9.81 -12.40
C SER A 99 -3.66 10.83 -13.07
N LEU A 100 -2.76 10.34 -13.93
CA LEU A 100 -1.80 11.16 -14.65
C LEU A 100 -2.35 11.50 -16.04
N LEU A 101 -2.28 12.76 -16.44
CA LEU A 101 -2.70 13.25 -17.75
C LEU A 101 -1.55 13.99 -18.43
N CYS A 102 -1.32 13.77 -19.71
CA CYS A 102 -0.39 14.61 -20.47
C CYS A 102 -0.99 15.99 -20.74
N THR A 103 -0.18 16.95 -21.17
CA THR A 103 -0.65 18.32 -21.45
C THR A 103 -1.53 18.46 -22.70
N THR A 104 -1.70 17.38 -23.46
CA THR A 104 -2.47 17.36 -24.71
C THR A 104 -3.79 16.62 -24.61
N CYS A 105 -4.03 15.90 -23.50
CA CYS A 105 -5.28 15.22 -23.19
C CYS A 105 -6.00 16.02 -22.10
#